data_AF-A0A0U5H0R7-F1
#
_entry.id   AF-A0A0U5H0R7-F1
#
_cell.length_a   1.000
_cell.length_b   1.000
_cell.length_c   1.000
_cell.angle_alpha   90.00
_cell.angle_beta   90.00
_cell.angle_gamma   90.00
#
_symmetry.space_group_name_H-M   'P 1'
#
loop_
_entity.id
_entity.type
_entity.pdbx_description
1 polymer ?
#
loop_
_entity_poly.entity_id
_entity_poly.type
_entity_poly.pdbx_seq_one_letter_code
_entity_poly.pdbx_strand_id
1 'polypeptide(L)'
;MQRARVVVAALVVAGGITSVVAADPPRPGTEDNGLTENESATLWSRDPDTYINQSAYRERYGENRTAVQQVANGTDVTFTRPPSTAATWTRNDFQDLDGGGPNTSIHPPHAKLTDGAFIADAHATIFAVQPSTRAHLAAGTTPLYIAPNGTLRGFVDYRVRVPPGDASGSTTVDWSLVSHEIDTVELQADGESLVERDGAHTPILAYQMGRNGSATLTFTAEIDVRLRQTTRIDRGNTTSVDVTYHEESVNVSDTLPVAVYNLSATAHSASYPNGDAGVAVFQTRPWQGFTLPERGARVRGIWRFYTARNPDWDTLVTATATGRSVVDSPALPVGVHAYPSRIGPRVEPVQDGPELLSTWGGDQATPAGTIGENVSVDVVNQSYQATYGLAARTDRIERESLHVTGIVRGVNETVALGDGADRQLRRSALSVAVLRQNQTAAVLRVELRDARTGAPIQLADRDRLHLIGGETRTGTITINGQRIETNRSGVATVTVDEPGVYTARYQPGSWLSHDPAYAPATATARWHPLGSIDGWFALLVGVGWRLLPFAVVFYAGTRLLRLLGFNTRFQ
;
A
#
# COMPACT_ATOMS: atom_id res chain seq x y z
N MET A 1 33.75 8.01 77.01
CA MET A 1 32.72 7.95 75.96
C MET A 1 33.22 8.73 74.74
N GLN A 2 34.00 8.07 73.87
CA GLN A 2 34.48 8.65 72.61
C GLN A 2 33.59 8.13 71.48
N ARG A 3 32.89 9.04 70.79
CA ARG A 3 32.06 8.72 69.64
C ARG A 3 32.93 8.71 68.38
N ALA A 4 33.06 7.52 67.77
CA ALA A 4 33.63 7.35 66.45
C ALA A 4 32.76 8.05 65.41
N ARG A 5 33.37 8.86 64.53
CA ARG A 5 32.75 9.39 63.31
C ARG A 5 33.18 8.48 62.16
N VAL A 6 32.24 7.70 61.64
CA VAL A 6 32.38 6.98 60.38
C VAL A 6 32.15 8.00 59.26
N VAL A 7 33.16 8.21 58.41
CA VAL A 7 33.04 8.96 57.16
C VAL A 7 32.69 7.94 56.07
N VAL A 8 31.46 7.98 55.58
CA VAL A 8 31.04 7.25 54.39
C VAL A 8 31.35 8.15 53.18
N ALA A 9 32.34 7.77 52.39
CA ALA A 9 32.60 8.38 51.10
C ALA A 9 31.62 7.80 50.07
N ALA A 10 30.65 8.60 49.64
CA ALA A 10 29.75 8.26 48.54
C ALA A 10 30.49 8.46 47.21
N LEU A 11 30.83 7.35 46.54
CA LEU A 11 31.36 7.32 45.19
C LEU A 11 30.18 7.54 44.22
N VAL A 12 30.04 8.78 43.73
CA VAL A 12 29.09 9.08 42.64
C VAL A 12 29.73 8.64 41.33
N VAL A 13 29.33 7.48 40.84
CA VAL A 13 29.56 7.07 39.45
C VAL A 13 28.65 7.92 38.58
N ALA A 14 29.19 8.99 38.02
CA ALA A 14 28.51 9.77 36.98
C ALA A 14 28.50 8.96 35.68
N GLY A 15 27.55 8.03 35.56
CA GLY A 15 27.17 7.45 34.28
C GLY A 15 26.46 8.52 33.47
N GLY A 16 27.21 9.21 32.59
CA GLY A 16 26.65 10.11 31.61
C GLY A 16 25.78 9.31 30.64
N ILE A 17 24.47 9.41 30.79
CA ILE A 17 23.53 9.09 29.71
C ILE A 17 23.74 10.20 28.67
N THR A 18 24.59 9.95 27.68
CA THR A 18 24.66 10.81 26.50
C THR A 18 23.36 10.60 25.74
N SER A 19 22.45 11.57 25.84
CA SER A 19 21.35 11.69 24.89
C SER A 19 21.96 11.77 23.49
N VAL A 20 21.75 10.76 22.67
CA VAL A 20 22.15 10.77 21.25
C VAL A 20 21.33 11.88 20.61
N VAL A 21 21.98 13.01 20.32
CA VAL A 21 21.37 14.06 19.50
C VAL A 21 21.33 13.49 18.10
N ALA A 22 20.13 13.33 17.55
CA ALA A 22 19.95 12.96 16.15
C ALA A 22 20.59 14.06 15.28
N ALA A 23 21.32 13.67 14.24
CA ALA A 23 21.88 14.64 13.29
C ALA A 23 20.72 15.41 12.63
N ASP A 24 20.83 16.73 12.55
CA ASP A 24 19.86 17.54 11.81
C ASP A 24 20.01 17.23 10.31
N PRO A 25 18.90 16.99 9.59
CA PRO A 25 18.99 16.76 8.16
C PRO A 25 19.63 17.96 7.46
N PRO A 26 20.46 17.72 6.43
CA PRO A 26 21.09 18.80 5.70
C PRO A 26 20.06 19.68 5.02
N ARG A 27 20.42 20.96 4.85
CA ARG A 27 19.50 21.94 4.27
C ARG A 27 19.23 21.58 2.81
N PRO A 28 18.00 21.79 2.30
CA PRO A 28 17.71 21.51 0.91
C PRO A 28 18.64 22.31 -0.02
N GLY A 29 19.32 21.62 -0.95
CA GLY A 29 20.23 22.24 -1.91
C GLY A 29 21.65 22.49 -1.43
N THR A 30 22.02 22.14 -0.20
CA THR A 30 23.40 22.33 0.28
C THR A 30 24.32 21.16 0.03
N GLU A 31 23.76 19.99 -0.34
CA GLU A 31 24.52 18.78 -0.63
C GLU A 31 24.50 18.47 -2.13
N ASP A 32 25.64 18.00 -2.66
CA ASP A 32 25.77 17.54 -4.06
C ASP A 32 25.35 16.08 -4.21
N ASN A 33 24.09 15.80 -3.85
CA ASN A 33 23.51 14.45 -3.88
C ASN A 33 22.70 14.17 -5.17
N GLY A 34 22.79 15.03 -6.18
CA GLY A 34 22.08 14.88 -7.45
C GLY A 34 20.56 15.10 -7.42
N LEU A 35 20.00 15.64 -6.33
CA LEU A 35 18.60 16.05 -6.23
C LEU A 35 18.46 17.57 -6.33
N THR A 36 17.32 18.01 -6.85
CA THR A 36 16.94 19.43 -6.79
C THR A 36 16.63 19.86 -5.35
N GLU A 37 16.68 21.17 -5.08
CA GLU A 37 16.31 21.71 -3.76
C GLU A 37 14.92 21.26 -3.29
N ASN A 38 13.95 21.18 -4.20
CA ASN A 38 12.60 20.75 -3.87
C ASN A 38 12.52 19.24 -3.58
N GLU A 39 13.29 18.42 -4.30
CA GLU A 39 13.33 16.99 -4.03
C GLU A 39 14.00 16.69 -2.68
N SER A 40 15.12 17.35 -2.39
CA SER A 40 15.83 17.24 -1.11
C SER A 40 14.95 17.68 0.07
N ALA A 41 14.12 18.71 -0.11
CA ALA A 41 13.20 19.16 0.92
C ALA A 41 12.13 18.11 1.29
N THR A 42 11.86 17.13 0.43
CA THR A 42 10.79 16.14 0.62
C THR A 42 11.27 14.81 1.22
N LEU A 43 12.55 14.70 1.55
CA LEU A 43 13.19 13.44 1.96
C LEU A 43 12.99 13.09 3.42
N TRP A 44 12.95 14.10 4.27
CA TRP A 44 13.12 13.97 5.70
C TRP A 44 11.75 13.86 6.35
N SER A 45 11.40 12.62 6.70
CA SER A 45 10.43 12.35 7.75
C SER A 45 11.17 11.79 8.96
N ARG A 46 10.58 11.97 10.16
CA ARG A 46 11.15 11.71 11.50
C ARG A 46 12.02 12.84 12.07
N ASP A 47 12.29 13.89 11.31
CA ASP A 47 12.85 15.12 11.85
C ASP A 47 11.78 15.92 12.61
N PRO A 48 12.17 16.72 13.62
CA PRO A 48 11.22 17.58 14.31
C PRO A 48 10.66 18.65 13.36
N ASP A 49 9.37 18.59 13.05
CA ASP A 49 8.61 19.60 12.28
C ASP A 49 8.52 20.94 13.04
N THR A 50 9.62 21.69 13.12
CA THR A 50 9.67 23.01 13.73
C THR A 50 9.37 24.07 12.67
N TYR A 51 8.07 24.30 12.45
CA TYR A 51 7.64 25.28 11.45
C TYR A 51 8.17 26.68 11.77
N ILE A 52 8.89 27.25 10.80
CA ILE A 52 9.28 28.66 10.79
C ILE A 52 8.62 29.36 9.61
N ASN A 53 8.11 30.57 9.83
CA ASN A 53 7.49 31.35 8.76
C ASN A 53 8.54 31.92 7.78
N GLN A 54 8.09 32.42 6.62
CA GLN A 54 8.99 32.89 5.56
C GLN A 54 9.87 34.09 5.98
N SER A 55 9.36 34.99 6.83
CA SER A 55 10.16 36.10 7.36
C SER A 55 11.31 35.61 8.24
N ALA A 56 11.03 34.70 9.17
CA ALA A 56 12.05 34.12 10.06
C ALA A 56 13.07 33.28 9.28
N TYR A 57 12.62 32.55 8.26
CA TYR A 57 13.53 31.80 7.38
C TYR A 57 14.49 32.75 6.65
N ARG A 58 13.98 33.84 6.05
CA ARG A 58 14.81 34.83 5.36
C ARG A 58 15.78 35.52 6.32
N GLU A 59 15.34 35.84 7.54
CA GLU A 59 16.21 36.42 8.56
C GLU A 59 17.34 35.46 8.97
N ARG A 60 17.04 34.16 9.09
CA ARG A 60 18.02 33.14 9.50
C ARG A 60 19.00 32.75 8.39
N TYR A 61 18.54 32.63 7.15
CA TYR A 61 19.32 32.04 6.06
C TYR A 61 19.61 33.00 4.89
N GLY A 62 19.03 34.20 4.87
CA GLY A 62 19.24 35.19 3.82
C GLY A 62 18.50 34.90 2.50
N GLU A 63 17.68 33.84 2.44
CA GLU A 63 17.11 33.33 1.19
C GLU A 63 15.59 33.14 1.27
N ASN A 64 14.96 32.92 0.11
CA ASN A 64 13.54 32.63 0.01
C ASN A 64 13.28 31.15 -0.25
N ARG A 65 12.26 30.60 0.40
CA ARG A 65 11.82 29.22 0.12
C ARG A 65 10.80 29.17 -0.98
N THR A 66 10.82 28.06 -1.72
CA THR A 66 9.73 27.63 -2.59
C THR A 66 8.50 27.24 -1.77
N ALA A 67 7.34 27.14 -2.42
CA ALA A 67 6.12 26.66 -1.76
C ALA A 67 6.26 25.22 -1.23
N VAL A 68 7.01 24.36 -1.95
CA VAL A 68 7.26 22.96 -1.54
C VAL A 68 8.09 22.92 -0.26
N GLN A 69 9.16 23.72 -0.20
CA GLN A 69 10.01 23.83 1.00
C GLN A 69 9.26 24.41 2.21
N GLN A 70 8.28 25.28 2.00
CA GLN A 70 7.44 25.79 3.08
C GLN A 70 6.51 24.73 3.65
N VAL A 71 5.91 23.89 2.78
CA VAL A 71 5.08 22.76 3.22
C VAL A 71 5.92 21.73 3.96
N ALA A 72 7.04 21.31 3.36
CA ALA A 72 7.92 20.30 3.93
C ALA A 72 8.58 20.71 5.26
N ASN A 73 8.61 22.01 5.58
CA ASN A 73 9.11 22.49 6.86
C ASN A 73 8.09 22.37 8.02
N GLY A 74 6.81 22.19 7.70
CA GLY A 74 5.76 22.09 8.72
C GLY A 74 5.05 20.75 8.76
N THR A 75 5.27 19.87 7.79
CA THR A 75 4.68 18.53 7.72
C THR A 75 5.39 17.67 6.68
N ASP A 76 5.33 16.36 6.87
CA ASP A 76 5.81 15.39 5.91
C ASP A 76 5.10 15.43 4.55
N VAL A 77 5.89 15.30 3.48
CA VAL A 77 5.39 15.21 2.12
C VAL A 77 5.10 13.76 1.75
N THR A 78 3.90 13.52 1.19
CA THR A 78 3.46 12.17 0.82
C THR A 78 3.34 12.01 -0.69
N PHE A 79 3.78 10.86 -1.19
CA PHE A 79 3.81 10.52 -2.60
C PHE A 79 2.71 9.53 -2.97
N THR A 80 2.29 9.60 -4.23
CA THR A 80 1.30 8.68 -4.80
C THR A 80 1.92 7.40 -5.35
N ARG A 81 3.25 7.40 -5.55
CA ARG A 81 4.08 6.30 -6.04
C ARG A 81 5.37 6.25 -5.22
N PRO A 82 6.07 5.10 -5.15
CA PRO A 82 7.38 5.03 -4.51
C PRO A 82 8.36 6.01 -5.19
N PRO A 83 8.83 7.05 -4.50
CA PRO A 83 9.68 8.07 -5.12
C PRO A 83 11.10 7.54 -5.39
N SER A 84 11.80 8.12 -6.38
CA SER A 84 13.22 7.84 -6.66
C SER A 84 14.17 8.58 -5.73
N THR A 85 13.70 9.62 -5.04
CA THR A 85 14.52 10.57 -4.29
C THR A 85 15.34 9.86 -3.21
N ALA A 86 14.73 8.95 -2.44
CA ALA A 86 15.43 8.14 -1.44
C ALA A 86 16.57 7.29 -2.03
N ALA A 87 16.36 6.66 -3.19
CA ALA A 87 17.40 5.85 -3.84
C ALA A 87 18.51 6.69 -4.47
N THR A 88 18.19 7.92 -4.87
CA THR A 88 19.15 8.86 -5.44
C THR A 88 20.04 9.43 -4.34
N TRP A 89 19.43 9.91 -3.24
CA TRP A 89 20.12 10.36 -2.03
C TRP A 89 21.09 9.30 -1.53
N THR A 90 20.56 8.16 -1.06
CA THR A 90 21.36 7.10 -0.42
C THR A 90 22.48 6.57 -1.29
N ARG A 91 22.33 6.57 -2.62
CA ARG A 91 23.41 6.15 -3.52
C ARG A 91 24.58 7.13 -3.52
N ASN A 92 24.27 8.42 -3.57
CA ASN A 92 25.26 9.46 -3.77
C ASN A 92 25.92 9.80 -2.42
N ASP A 93 25.12 9.91 -1.36
CA ASP A 93 25.56 10.15 0.02
C ASP A 93 26.44 9.02 0.57
N PHE A 94 26.24 7.78 0.10
CA PHE A 94 27.11 6.65 0.46
C PHE A 94 28.56 6.83 -0.01
N GLN A 95 28.82 7.70 -0.99
CA GLN A 95 30.18 8.00 -1.46
C GLN A 95 30.97 8.84 -0.46
N ASP A 96 30.29 9.51 0.47
CA ASP A 96 30.90 10.34 1.51
C ASP A 96 31.30 9.52 2.75
N LEU A 97 30.97 8.22 2.75
CA LEU A 97 31.36 7.30 3.81
C LEU A 97 32.74 6.73 3.53
N ASP A 98 33.69 6.99 4.43
CA ASP A 98 35.04 6.47 4.37
C ASP A 98 35.37 5.58 5.57
N GLY A 99 36.13 4.53 5.32
CA GLY A 99 36.73 3.70 6.37
C GLY A 99 37.88 4.40 7.07
N GLY A 100 38.25 3.89 8.23
CA GLY A 100 39.44 4.30 8.96
C GLY A 100 40.74 3.80 8.32
N GLY A 101 41.85 4.15 8.96
CA GLY A 101 43.17 3.58 8.64
C GLY A 101 43.50 2.40 9.58
N PRO A 102 44.72 1.83 9.50
CA PRO A 102 45.09 0.65 10.30
C PRO A 102 45.00 0.83 11.82
N ASN A 103 44.95 2.06 12.35
CA ASN A 103 44.88 2.34 13.78
C ASN A 103 43.50 2.83 14.25
N THR A 104 42.53 2.95 13.33
CA THR A 104 41.25 3.60 13.56
C THR A 104 40.13 2.76 12.93
N SER A 105 39.11 2.43 13.71
CA SER A 105 37.86 1.85 13.19
C SER A 105 36.76 2.90 13.27
N ILE A 106 35.93 2.99 12.24
CA ILE A 106 34.75 3.84 12.15
C ILE A 106 33.55 2.92 11.97
N HIS A 107 32.56 3.03 12.84
CA HIS A 107 31.38 2.16 12.77
C HIS A 107 30.13 2.88 13.29
N PRO A 108 28.93 2.54 12.80
CA PRO A 108 27.71 3.08 13.41
C PRO A 108 27.52 2.49 14.84
N PRO A 109 26.82 3.18 15.74
CA PRO A 109 26.64 2.73 17.13
C PRO A 109 26.01 1.34 17.30
N HIS A 110 25.21 0.91 16.31
CA HIS A 110 24.52 -0.38 16.32
C HIS A 110 25.34 -1.52 15.69
N ALA A 111 26.55 -1.25 15.17
CA ALA A 111 27.39 -2.26 14.55
C ALA A 111 27.73 -3.39 15.54
N LYS A 112 27.68 -4.63 15.06
CA LYS A 112 28.13 -5.79 15.81
C LYS A 112 29.64 -5.96 15.64
N LEU A 113 30.39 -5.57 16.66
CA LEU A 113 31.86 -5.62 16.65
C LEU A 113 32.38 -7.01 17.02
N THR A 114 33.49 -7.41 16.40
CA THR A 114 34.24 -8.63 16.70
C THR A 114 35.72 -8.28 16.89
N ASP A 115 36.35 -8.87 17.90
CA ASP A 115 37.77 -8.70 18.21
C ASP A 115 38.51 -10.03 18.01
N GLY A 116 39.71 -9.94 17.44
CA GLY A 116 40.67 -11.02 17.28
C GLY A 116 41.85 -10.95 18.28
N ALA A 117 43.04 -11.38 17.88
CA ALA A 117 44.31 -11.14 18.56
C ALA A 117 44.96 -9.83 18.09
N PHE A 118 45.03 -9.63 16.79
CA PHE A 118 45.59 -8.49 16.07
C PHE A 118 44.53 -7.64 15.37
N ILE A 119 43.31 -8.16 15.16
CA ILE A 119 42.18 -7.37 14.64
C ILE A 119 41.30 -6.88 15.81
N ALA A 120 40.79 -5.65 15.75
CA ALA A 120 39.86 -5.09 16.74
C ALA A 120 38.77 -4.24 16.11
N ASP A 121 37.63 -4.18 16.81
CA ASP A 121 36.43 -3.42 16.43
C ASP A 121 36.01 -3.73 14.97
N ALA A 122 36.20 -4.98 14.52
CA ALA A 122 35.86 -5.40 13.17
C ALA A 122 34.35 -5.55 13.02
N HIS A 123 33.79 -5.05 11.92
CA HIS A 123 32.38 -5.21 11.62
C HIS A 123 32.11 -5.21 10.12
N ALA A 124 30.98 -5.82 9.76
CA ALA A 124 30.28 -5.57 8.51
C ALA A 124 28.89 -5.07 8.89
N THR A 125 28.40 -4.02 8.25
CA THR A 125 27.09 -3.43 8.57
C THR A 125 26.37 -3.02 7.31
N ILE A 126 25.09 -3.35 7.20
CA ILE A 126 24.29 -3.03 6.02
C ILE A 126 23.88 -1.55 6.10
N PHE A 127 24.34 -0.76 5.13
CA PHE A 127 23.97 0.66 5.00
C PHE A 127 22.56 0.81 4.40
N ALA A 128 22.32 0.16 3.26
CA ALA A 128 21.02 0.18 2.61
C ALA A 128 20.83 -0.96 1.60
N VAL A 129 19.57 -1.33 1.38
CA VAL A 129 19.15 -2.20 0.26
C VAL A 129 18.12 -1.47 -0.57
N GLN A 130 18.36 -1.33 -1.88
CA GLN A 130 17.51 -0.55 -2.77
C GLN A 130 17.35 -1.19 -4.16
N PRO A 131 16.21 -0.98 -4.85
CA PRO A 131 15.01 -0.33 -4.35
C PRO A 131 14.29 -1.19 -3.31
N SER A 132 13.81 -0.54 -2.25
CA SER A 132 13.08 -1.20 -1.17
C SER A 132 11.97 -0.29 -0.64
N THR A 133 11.01 -0.89 0.06
CA THR A 133 9.91 -0.17 0.69
C THR A 133 9.49 -0.86 1.98
N ARG A 134 9.56 -0.15 3.10
CA ARG A 134 9.05 -0.62 4.38
C ARG A 134 7.54 -0.40 4.43
N ALA A 135 6.75 -1.45 4.50
CA ALA A 135 5.29 -1.33 4.46
C ALA A 135 4.68 -1.42 5.86
N HIS A 136 3.91 -0.43 6.25
CA HIS A 136 3.18 -0.36 7.52
C HIS A 136 1.82 -1.04 7.35
N LEU A 137 1.74 -2.35 7.61
CA LEU A 137 0.54 -3.15 7.31
C LEU A 137 -0.44 -3.21 8.47
N ALA A 138 0.05 -3.49 9.67
CA ALA A 138 -0.74 -3.55 10.90
C ALA A 138 0.18 -3.24 12.10
N ALA A 139 -0.39 -3.12 13.30
CA ALA A 139 0.39 -3.03 14.53
C ALA A 139 1.45 -4.15 14.59
N GLY A 140 2.73 -3.77 14.77
CA GLY A 140 3.86 -4.70 14.82
C GLY A 140 4.24 -5.37 13.49
N THR A 141 3.59 -5.04 12.37
CA THR A 141 3.85 -5.69 11.06
C THR A 141 4.39 -4.68 10.05
N THR A 142 5.71 -4.61 9.93
CA THR A 142 6.44 -3.64 9.09
C THR A 142 7.50 -4.28 8.16
N PRO A 143 7.13 -5.23 7.28
CA PRO A 143 8.08 -5.91 6.41
C PRO A 143 8.83 -4.92 5.50
N LEU A 144 10.12 -5.18 5.29
CA LEU A 144 10.92 -4.51 4.29
C LEU A 144 10.79 -5.27 2.97
N TYR A 145 10.03 -4.73 2.02
CA TYR A 145 9.93 -5.28 0.68
C TYR A 145 11.12 -4.84 -0.16
N ILE A 146 11.75 -5.77 -0.86
CA ILE A 146 12.86 -5.49 -1.79
C ILE A 146 12.47 -5.95 -3.20
N ALA A 147 12.97 -5.27 -4.22
CA ALA A 147 12.78 -5.74 -5.59
C ALA A 147 13.55 -7.06 -5.81
N PRO A 148 13.13 -7.90 -6.78
CA PRO A 148 13.88 -9.11 -7.12
C PRO A 148 15.30 -8.79 -7.60
N ASN A 149 15.48 -7.66 -8.28
CA ASN A 149 16.78 -7.15 -8.70
C ASN A 149 17.07 -5.84 -7.96
N GLY A 150 18.23 -5.75 -7.33
CA GLY A 150 18.58 -4.57 -6.55
C GLY A 150 20.06 -4.50 -6.18
N THR A 151 20.37 -3.63 -5.24
CA THR A 151 21.73 -3.38 -4.77
C THR A 151 21.73 -3.26 -3.25
N LEU A 152 22.67 -3.95 -2.62
CA LEU A 152 23.05 -3.77 -1.22
C LEU A 152 24.30 -2.90 -1.15
N ARG A 153 24.32 -1.97 -0.21
CA ARG A 153 25.49 -1.18 0.19
C ARG A 153 25.86 -1.58 1.60
N GLY A 154 27.11 -1.99 1.79
CA GLY A 154 27.67 -2.37 3.09
C GLY A 154 28.71 -1.37 3.55
N PHE A 155 29.03 -1.38 4.84
CA PHE A 155 30.18 -0.70 5.40
C PHE A 155 30.96 -1.68 6.25
N VAL A 156 32.25 -1.79 5.98
CA VAL A 156 33.18 -2.70 6.64
C VAL A 156 34.34 -1.86 7.14
N ASP A 157 34.65 -1.97 8.42
CA ASP A 157 35.82 -1.33 8.99
C ASP A 157 36.35 -2.09 10.20
N TYR A 158 37.60 -1.82 10.54
CA TYR A 158 38.36 -2.47 11.61
C TYR A 158 39.62 -1.67 11.92
N ARG A 159 40.28 -2.00 13.03
CA ARG A 159 41.64 -1.53 13.32
C ARG A 159 42.56 -2.67 13.69
N VAL A 160 43.85 -2.47 13.45
CA VAL A 160 44.91 -3.40 13.76
C VAL A 160 45.53 -3.07 15.13
N ARG A 161 45.61 -4.08 15.98
CA ARG A 161 46.37 -4.08 17.22
C ARG A 161 47.76 -4.64 16.96
N VAL A 162 48.71 -3.73 16.73
CA VAL A 162 50.12 -4.09 16.74
C VAL A 162 50.60 -4.18 18.20
N PRO A 163 51.09 -5.35 18.66
CA PRO A 163 51.61 -5.47 20.02
C PRO A 163 52.73 -4.46 20.28
N PRO A 164 52.85 -3.93 21.51
CA PRO A 164 53.99 -3.09 21.85
C PRO A 164 55.28 -3.90 21.73
N GLY A 165 56.35 -3.24 21.30
CA GLY A 165 57.69 -3.82 21.42
C GLY A 165 58.07 -4.02 22.88
N ASP A 166 58.95 -4.99 23.14
CA ASP A 166 59.48 -5.27 24.47
C ASP A 166 61.01 -5.38 24.41
N ALA A 167 61.69 -4.85 25.41
CA ALA A 167 63.13 -4.93 25.56
C ALA A 167 63.45 -5.43 26.97
N SER A 168 63.97 -6.66 27.06
CA SER A 168 64.31 -7.31 28.32
C SER A 168 65.71 -7.91 28.25
N GLY A 169 66.62 -7.38 29.05
CA GLY A 169 68.02 -7.80 29.09
C GLY A 169 68.71 -7.62 27.74
N SER A 170 69.11 -8.73 27.12
CA SER A 170 69.75 -8.78 25.81
C SER A 170 68.77 -8.99 24.65
N THR A 171 67.47 -9.10 24.93
CA THR A 171 66.45 -9.40 23.91
C THR A 171 65.58 -8.18 23.65
N THR A 172 65.41 -7.83 22.37
CA THR A 172 64.44 -6.82 21.90
C THR A 172 63.48 -7.47 20.93
N VAL A 173 62.18 -7.29 21.14
CA VAL A 173 61.11 -7.75 20.26
C VAL A 173 60.41 -6.53 19.67
N ASP A 174 60.47 -6.40 18.35
CA ASP A 174 59.80 -5.33 17.61
C ASP A 174 58.68 -5.93 16.76
N TRP A 175 57.54 -5.23 16.68
CA TRP A 175 56.40 -5.60 15.84
C TRP A 175 56.16 -4.54 14.77
N SER A 176 55.77 -4.98 13.59
CA SER A 176 55.41 -4.09 12.48
C SER A 176 54.27 -4.69 11.66
N LEU A 177 53.36 -3.83 11.19
CA LEU A 177 52.30 -4.19 10.26
C LEU A 177 52.90 -4.40 8.87
N VAL A 178 52.61 -5.56 8.26
CA VAL A 178 53.08 -5.92 6.91
C VAL A 178 51.98 -5.62 5.90
N SER A 179 50.79 -6.16 6.14
CA SER A 179 49.60 -5.93 5.32
C SER A 179 48.35 -6.04 6.17
N HIS A 180 47.30 -5.36 5.72
CA HIS A 180 45.94 -5.54 6.19
C HIS A 180 45.01 -5.26 5.02
N GLU A 181 43.95 -6.05 4.88
CA GLU A 181 42.94 -5.84 3.86
C GLU A 181 41.59 -6.44 4.27
N ILE A 182 40.56 -6.02 3.56
CA ILE A 182 39.29 -6.74 3.51
C ILE A 182 39.43 -7.64 2.30
N ASP A 183 39.61 -8.94 2.51
CA ASP A 183 39.93 -9.88 1.44
C ASP A 183 38.72 -10.10 0.54
N THR A 184 37.61 -10.54 1.14
CA THR A 184 36.37 -10.83 0.42
C THR A 184 35.14 -10.24 1.10
N VAL A 185 34.14 -9.95 0.29
CA VAL A 185 32.78 -9.61 0.73
C VAL A 185 31.77 -10.48 0.02
N GLU A 186 30.80 -10.99 0.77
CA GLU A 186 29.78 -11.91 0.28
C GLU A 186 28.38 -11.42 0.68
N LEU A 187 27.44 -11.52 -0.26
CA LEU A 187 26.02 -11.40 0.00
C LEU A 187 25.35 -12.74 -0.23
N GLN A 188 24.66 -13.22 0.80
CA GLN A 188 23.88 -14.45 0.77
C GLN A 188 22.39 -14.16 1.03
N ALA A 189 21.53 -15.08 0.60
CA ALA A 189 20.11 -15.08 0.93
C ALA A 189 19.67 -16.45 1.47
N ASP A 190 19.28 -16.50 2.74
CA ASP A 190 18.98 -17.74 3.48
C ASP A 190 20.10 -18.80 3.35
N GLY A 191 21.36 -18.34 3.37
CA GLY A 191 22.56 -19.17 3.27
C GLY A 191 23.00 -19.53 1.85
N GLU A 192 22.25 -19.15 0.82
CA GLU A 192 22.69 -19.32 -0.58
C GLU A 192 23.45 -18.08 -1.06
N SER A 193 24.66 -18.27 -1.58
CA SER A 193 25.48 -17.19 -2.14
C SER A 193 24.79 -16.52 -3.34
N LEU A 194 24.66 -15.20 -3.30
CA LEU A 194 24.15 -14.39 -4.40
C LEU A 194 25.28 -13.71 -5.16
N VAL A 195 26.25 -13.16 -4.42
CA VAL A 195 27.39 -12.40 -4.96
C VAL A 195 28.56 -12.53 -4.00
N GLU A 196 29.75 -12.73 -4.57
CA GLU A 196 31.03 -12.67 -3.87
C GLU A 196 31.98 -11.79 -4.71
N ARG A 197 32.76 -10.93 -4.05
CA ARG A 197 33.73 -10.00 -4.68
C ARG A 197 34.88 -9.69 -3.73
N ASP A 198 35.95 -9.13 -4.29
CA ASP A 198 37.05 -8.52 -3.54
C ASP A 198 36.51 -7.47 -2.56
N GLY A 199 37.12 -7.41 -1.38
CA GLY A 199 36.70 -6.54 -0.29
C GLY A 199 37.06 -5.07 -0.48
N ALA A 200 36.25 -4.22 0.13
CA ALA A 200 36.47 -2.78 0.25
C ALA A 200 35.73 -2.28 1.50
N HIS A 201 36.04 -1.07 1.97
CA HIS A 201 35.33 -0.48 3.11
C HIS A 201 33.86 -0.17 2.77
N THR A 202 33.56 0.21 1.52
CA THR A 202 32.21 0.59 1.05
C THR A 202 31.73 -0.28 -0.12
N PRO A 203 31.55 -1.60 0.08
CA PRO A 203 31.21 -2.51 -1.00
C PRO A 203 29.77 -2.29 -1.51
N ILE A 204 29.61 -2.45 -2.82
CA ILE A 204 28.33 -2.33 -3.53
C ILE A 204 28.04 -3.66 -4.24
N LEU A 205 27.02 -4.37 -3.79
CA LEU A 205 26.69 -5.72 -4.22
C LEU A 205 25.33 -5.73 -4.95
N ALA A 206 25.35 -5.89 -6.27
CA ALA A 206 24.13 -6.02 -7.08
C ALA A 206 23.62 -7.45 -7.06
N TYR A 207 22.38 -7.67 -6.62
CA TYR A 207 21.79 -9.00 -6.48
C TYR A 207 20.62 -9.24 -7.42
N GLN A 208 20.33 -10.52 -7.65
CA GLN A 208 19.15 -11.01 -8.34
C GLN A 208 18.53 -12.18 -7.56
N MET A 209 17.24 -12.09 -7.30
CA MET A 209 16.47 -13.06 -6.53
C MET A 209 15.45 -13.75 -7.44
N GLY A 210 15.50 -15.09 -7.49
CA GLY A 210 14.51 -15.89 -8.23
C GLY A 210 13.23 -16.19 -7.43
N ARG A 211 13.28 -16.13 -6.10
CA ARG A 211 12.17 -16.50 -5.22
C ARG A 211 11.36 -15.30 -4.74
N ASN A 212 10.06 -15.47 -4.55
CA ASN A 212 9.16 -14.47 -3.98
C ASN A 212 8.87 -14.80 -2.50
N GLY A 213 8.68 -13.79 -1.66
CA GLY A 213 8.35 -13.98 -0.24
C GLY A 213 9.50 -13.68 0.71
N SER A 214 9.41 -14.17 1.95
CA SER A 214 10.39 -13.88 3.01
C SER A 214 11.77 -14.45 2.68
N ALA A 215 12.82 -13.70 3.02
CA ALA A 215 14.21 -14.11 2.96
C ALA A 215 15.02 -13.35 4.01
N THR A 216 16.19 -13.85 4.37
CA THR A 216 17.18 -13.16 5.20
C THR A 216 18.41 -12.90 4.35
N LEU A 217 18.75 -11.63 4.15
CA LEU A 217 20.03 -11.25 3.56
C LEU A 217 21.11 -11.34 4.63
N THR A 218 22.24 -11.95 4.30
CA THR A 218 23.45 -11.96 5.14
C THR A 218 24.58 -11.32 4.35
N PHE A 219 25.13 -10.23 4.88
CA PHE A 219 26.30 -9.56 4.34
C PHE A 219 27.50 -9.90 5.21
N THR A 220 28.51 -10.54 4.62
CA THR A 220 29.72 -11.03 5.30
C THR A 220 30.95 -10.37 4.71
N ALA A 221 31.95 -10.10 5.54
CA ALA A 221 33.28 -9.67 5.12
C ALA A 221 34.36 -10.49 5.85
N GLU A 222 35.39 -10.87 5.11
CA GLU A 222 36.61 -11.49 5.64
C GLU A 222 37.72 -10.43 5.72
N ILE A 223 38.35 -10.31 6.88
CA ILE A 223 39.39 -9.32 7.15
C ILE A 223 40.67 -10.04 7.51
N ASP A 224 41.74 -9.72 6.78
CA ASP A 224 43.05 -10.32 6.95
C ASP A 224 44.09 -9.31 7.41
N VAL A 225 44.92 -9.73 8.36
CA VAL A 225 46.06 -8.95 8.87
C VAL A 225 47.30 -9.82 8.93
N ARG A 226 48.42 -9.24 8.51
CA ARG A 226 49.75 -9.84 8.64
C ARG A 226 50.70 -8.92 9.40
N LEU A 227 51.26 -9.43 10.49
CA LEU A 227 52.28 -8.76 11.28
C LEU A 227 53.64 -9.44 11.13
N ARG A 228 54.70 -8.66 11.28
CA ARG A 228 56.09 -9.14 11.37
C ARG A 228 56.61 -8.86 12.76
N GLN A 229 57.01 -9.93 13.44
CA GLN A 229 57.76 -9.90 14.70
C GLN A 229 59.25 -10.05 14.39
N THR A 230 60.08 -9.15 14.90
CA THR A 230 61.55 -9.22 14.81
C THR A 230 62.12 -9.34 16.21
N THR A 231 62.76 -10.47 16.51
CA THR A 231 63.43 -10.71 17.80
C THR A 231 64.93 -10.56 17.62
N ARG A 232 65.50 -9.53 18.24
CA ARG A 232 66.94 -9.29 18.30
C ARG A 232 67.49 -9.79 19.63
N ILE A 233 68.57 -10.58 19.61
CA ILE A 233 69.25 -11.06 20.82
C ILE A 233 70.74 -10.68 20.74
N ASP A 234 71.19 -9.81 21.64
CA ASP A 234 72.56 -9.34 21.73
C ASP A 234 73.41 -10.22 22.68
N ARG A 235 74.40 -10.91 22.14
CA ARG A 235 75.33 -11.80 22.88
C ARG A 235 76.76 -11.27 22.76
N GLY A 236 77.14 -10.35 23.63
CA GLY A 236 78.47 -9.73 23.62
C GLY A 236 78.69 -8.92 22.33
N ASN A 237 79.58 -9.40 21.45
CA ASN A 237 79.86 -8.76 20.16
C ASN A 237 79.00 -9.30 18.99
N THR A 238 78.07 -10.22 19.25
CA THR A 238 77.23 -10.83 18.20
C THR A 238 75.76 -10.53 18.42
N THR A 239 75.07 -10.08 17.37
CA THR A 239 73.61 -9.87 17.37
C THR A 239 72.95 -10.95 16.53
N SER A 240 71.99 -11.68 17.12
CA SER A 240 71.12 -12.62 16.39
C SER A 240 69.80 -11.94 16.09
N VAL A 241 69.28 -12.08 14.87
CA VAL A 241 67.98 -11.56 14.46
C VAL A 241 67.12 -12.70 13.95
N ASP A 242 65.96 -12.89 14.56
CA ASP A 242 64.93 -13.84 14.14
C ASP A 242 63.68 -13.08 13.68
N VAL A 243 63.03 -13.56 12.62
CA VAL A 243 61.86 -12.90 12.02
C VAL A 243 60.74 -13.91 11.83
N THR A 244 59.60 -13.64 12.46
CA THR A 244 58.39 -14.46 12.38
C THR A 244 57.24 -13.63 11.83
N TYR A 245 56.44 -14.23 10.96
CA TYR A 245 55.20 -13.64 10.48
C TYR A 245 54.02 -14.25 11.21
N HIS A 246 53.06 -13.40 11.58
CA HIS A 246 51.80 -13.79 12.20
C HIS A 246 50.66 -13.32 11.31
N GLU A 247 49.72 -14.21 11.04
CA GLU A 247 48.56 -13.96 10.19
C GLU A 247 47.29 -14.22 11.00
N GLU A 248 46.28 -13.40 10.79
CA GLU A 248 44.96 -13.55 11.38
C GLU A 248 43.89 -13.17 10.35
N SER A 249 42.84 -14.01 10.27
CA SER A 249 41.61 -13.78 9.53
C SER A 249 40.43 -13.71 10.50
N VAL A 250 39.54 -12.72 10.31
CA VAL A 250 38.28 -12.59 11.05
C VAL A 250 37.12 -12.42 10.08
N ASN A 251 36.07 -13.23 10.28
CA ASN A 251 34.80 -13.12 9.57
C ASN A 251 33.78 -12.34 10.38
N VAL A 252 33.21 -11.30 9.79
CA VAL A 252 32.17 -10.45 10.39
C VAL A 252 30.95 -10.39 9.47
N SER A 253 29.76 -10.26 10.06
CA SER A 253 28.52 -10.31 9.29
C SER A 253 27.38 -9.50 9.91
N ASP A 254 26.50 -9.01 9.05
CA ASP A 254 25.21 -8.41 9.40
C ASP A 254 24.07 -9.09 8.63
N THR A 255 22.87 -9.08 9.21
CA THR A 255 21.70 -9.77 8.66
C THR A 255 20.50 -8.85 8.59
N LEU A 256 19.76 -8.91 7.48
CA LEU A 256 18.57 -8.10 7.25
C LEU A 256 17.39 -8.98 6.81
N PRO A 257 16.33 -9.13 7.63
CA PRO A 257 15.11 -9.80 7.20
C PRO A 257 14.37 -8.94 6.15
N VAL A 258 14.04 -9.56 5.03
CA VAL A 258 13.38 -8.93 3.89
C VAL A 258 12.23 -9.78 3.37
N ALA A 259 11.39 -9.19 2.54
CA ALA A 259 10.43 -9.91 1.73
C ALA A 259 10.64 -9.53 0.27
N VAL A 260 11.17 -10.46 -0.54
CA VAL A 260 11.27 -10.27 -1.98
C VAL A 260 9.88 -10.01 -2.53
N TYR A 261 9.74 -8.93 -3.30
CA TYR A 261 8.48 -8.41 -3.80
C TYR A 261 8.46 -8.57 -5.31
N ASN A 262 8.00 -9.74 -5.76
CA ASN A 262 7.63 -9.99 -7.15
C ASN A 262 6.11 -9.87 -7.29
N LEU A 263 5.68 -8.99 -8.20
CA LEU A 263 4.28 -8.68 -8.45
C LEU A 263 3.70 -9.70 -9.44
N SER A 264 2.55 -10.28 -9.09
CA SER A 264 1.78 -11.17 -9.98
C SER A 264 0.28 -10.92 -9.82
N ALA A 265 -0.37 -10.43 -10.87
CA ALA A 265 -1.75 -9.96 -10.85
C ALA A 265 -2.59 -10.68 -11.90
N THR A 266 -3.87 -10.84 -11.61
CA THR A 266 -4.86 -11.38 -12.55
C THR A 266 -5.87 -10.30 -12.90
N ALA A 267 -6.37 -10.33 -14.12
CA ALA A 267 -7.35 -9.36 -14.59
C ALA A 267 -8.54 -10.03 -15.29
N HIS A 268 -9.70 -9.41 -15.13
CA HIS A 268 -10.94 -9.75 -15.83
C HIS A 268 -11.48 -8.50 -16.50
N SER A 269 -12.24 -8.69 -17.58
CA SER A 269 -12.92 -7.59 -18.28
C SER A 269 -14.36 -7.92 -18.61
N ALA A 270 -15.15 -6.90 -18.91
CA ALA A 270 -16.49 -7.05 -19.46
C ALA A 270 -16.78 -5.91 -20.43
N SER A 271 -17.61 -6.16 -21.44
CA SER A 271 -18.09 -5.12 -22.37
C SER A 271 -19.55 -4.79 -22.07
N TYR A 272 -19.83 -3.53 -21.75
CA TYR A 272 -21.18 -3.05 -21.48
C TYR A 272 -21.96 -2.87 -22.78
N PRO A 273 -23.28 -3.09 -22.79
CA PRO A 273 -24.10 -2.94 -24.00
C PRO A 273 -24.19 -1.52 -24.57
N ASN A 274 -23.65 -0.51 -23.87
CA ASN A 274 -23.54 0.87 -24.33
C ASN A 274 -22.18 1.20 -24.97
N GLY A 275 -21.23 0.25 -24.99
CA GLY A 275 -19.88 0.42 -25.55
C GLY A 275 -18.77 0.50 -24.51
N ASP A 276 -19.09 0.84 -23.26
CA ASP A 276 -18.09 0.96 -22.18
C ASP A 276 -17.45 -0.40 -21.85
N ALA A 277 -16.30 -0.35 -21.19
CA ALA A 277 -15.59 -1.51 -20.68
C ALA A 277 -15.50 -1.50 -19.15
N GLY A 278 -15.65 -2.68 -18.55
CA GLY A 278 -15.30 -2.94 -17.16
C GLY A 278 -13.98 -3.68 -17.09
N VAL A 279 -13.16 -3.36 -16.09
CA VAL A 279 -11.92 -4.07 -15.76
C VAL A 279 -11.88 -4.33 -14.27
N ALA A 280 -11.41 -5.51 -13.87
CA ALA A 280 -11.16 -5.88 -12.48
C ALA A 280 -9.79 -6.53 -12.39
N VAL A 281 -8.91 -6.00 -11.53
CA VAL A 281 -7.54 -6.47 -11.34
C VAL A 281 -7.36 -6.91 -9.89
N PHE A 282 -6.73 -8.06 -9.68
CA PHE A 282 -6.51 -8.70 -8.38
C PHE A 282 -5.02 -8.96 -8.14
N GLN A 283 -4.57 -8.61 -6.94
CA GLN A 283 -3.23 -8.83 -6.42
C GLN A 283 -3.32 -8.94 -4.90
N THR A 284 -2.88 -10.05 -4.33
CA THR A 284 -3.01 -10.34 -2.89
C THR A 284 -2.01 -9.60 -2.01
N ARG A 285 -0.90 -9.10 -2.57
CA ARG A 285 0.09 -8.27 -1.83
C ARG A 285 -0.25 -6.78 -1.92
N PRO A 286 0.24 -5.93 -0.99
CA PRO A 286 0.16 -4.49 -1.14
C PRO A 286 0.63 -4.04 -2.52
N TRP A 287 -0.11 -3.19 -3.21
CA TRP A 287 0.18 -2.71 -4.58
C TRP A 287 -0.45 -1.33 -4.77
N GLN A 288 0.10 -0.52 -5.66
CA GLN A 288 -0.41 0.84 -5.87
C GLN A 288 -1.77 0.83 -6.58
N GLY A 289 -1.95 -0.09 -7.53
CA GLY A 289 -3.10 -0.16 -8.41
C GLY A 289 -2.68 -0.47 -9.85
N PHE A 290 -3.54 -0.12 -10.81
CA PHE A 290 -3.26 -0.29 -12.23
C PHE A 290 -3.47 1.00 -13.03
N THR A 291 -2.82 1.08 -14.19
CA THR A 291 -2.93 2.18 -15.14
C THR A 291 -3.58 1.68 -16.42
N LEU A 292 -4.55 2.45 -16.93
CA LEU A 292 -5.19 2.29 -18.22
C LEU A 292 -4.39 3.08 -19.28
N PRO A 293 -3.77 2.41 -20.27
CA PRO A 293 -2.76 3.01 -21.15
C PRO A 293 -3.26 4.18 -22.00
N GLU A 294 -4.42 4.06 -22.65
CA GLU A 294 -4.88 5.05 -23.65
C GLU A 294 -5.07 6.48 -23.13
N ARG A 295 -5.31 6.66 -21.82
CA ARG A 295 -5.43 7.98 -21.18
C ARG A 295 -4.43 8.20 -20.05
N GLY A 296 -3.56 7.22 -19.77
CA GLY A 296 -2.72 7.21 -18.57
C GLY A 296 -3.53 7.28 -17.26
N ALA A 297 -4.82 6.94 -17.31
CA ALA A 297 -5.72 7.01 -16.16
C ALA A 297 -5.34 5.93 -15.15
N ARG A 298 -5.41 6.22 -13.85
CA ARG A 298 -4.93 5.34 -12.79
C ARG A 298 -6.07 4.98 -11.87
N VAL A 299 -6.16 3.71 -11.53
CA VAL A 299 -7.07 3.21 -10.50
C VAL A 299 -6.19 2.70 -9.37
N ARG A 300 -6.26 3.38 -8.23
CA ARG A 300 -5.35 3.21 -7.11
C ARG A 300 -6.04 2.64 -5.89
N GLY A 301 -5.32 1.81 -5.16
CA GLY A 301 -5.69 1.37 -3.83
C GLY A 301 -5.39 2.44 -2.78
N ILE A 302 -5.32 1.99 -1.53
CA ILE A 302 -5.13 2.85 -0.36
C ILE A 302 -3.69 3.31 -0.10
N TRP A 303 -2.71 2.79 -0.84
CA TRP A 303 -1.30 2.99 -0.50
C TRP A 303 -0.78 4.37 -0.91
N ARG A 304 -0.15 5.04 0.05
CA ARG A 304 0.68 6.24 -0.13
C ARG A 304 2.07 5.99 0.43
N PHE A 305 2.98 6.90 0.12
CA PHE A 305 4.39 6.75 0.46
C PHE A 305 4.93 8.00 1.13
N TYR A 306 5.91 7.84 2.00
CA TYR A 306 6.79 8.90 2.48
C TYR A 306 8.23 8.36 2.47
N THR A 307 9.21 9.22 2.68
CA THR A 307 10.61 8.84 2.80
C THR A 307 11.11 9.20 4.18
N ALA A 308 11.97 8.37 4.76
CA ALA A 308 12.56 8.65 6.07
C ALA A 308 13.99 8.13 6.10
N ARG A 309 14.85 8.85 6.83
CA ARG A 309 16.20 8.37 7.11
C ARG A 309 16.21 7.28 8.16
N ASN A 310 17.29 6.50 8.17
CA ASN A 310 17.58 5.55 9.24
C ASN A 310 18.40 6.25 10.35
N PRO A 311 17.82 6.54 11.53
CA PRO A 311 18.53 7.25 12.60
C PRO A 311 19.69 6.44 13.20
N ASP A 312 19.74 5.12 12.96
CA ASP A 312 20.84 4.27 13.40
C ASP A 312 22.19 4.62 12.73
N TRP A 313 22.14 5.47 11.70
CA TRP A 313 23.28 6.02 10.96
C TRP A 313 23.46 7.53 11.15
N ASP A 314 22.71 8.19 12.04
CA ASP A 314 22.85 9.63 12.26
C ASP A 314 24.25 10.01 12.80
N THR A 315 24.91 9.08 13.49
CA THR A 315 26.26 9.28 14.04
C THR A 315 27.15 8.07 13.75
N LEU A 316 28.46 8.30 13.77
CA LEU A 316 29.49 7.27 13.70
C LEU A 316 30.39 7.33 14.95
N VAL A 317 30.87 6.18 15.36
CA VAL A 317 31.86 6.02 16.43
C VAL A 317 33.22 5.83 15.77
N THR A 318 34.16 6.71 16.08
CA THR A 318 35.58 6.55 15.75
C THR A 318 36.31 5.95 16.94
N ALA A 319 36.89 4.77 16.78
CA ALA A 319 37.61 4.02 17.80
C ALA A 319 39.10 3.93 17.46
N THR A 320 39.94 4.24 18.46
CA THR A 320 41.40 4.10 18.40
C THR A 320 41.87 3.24 19.57
N ALA A 321 43.18 2.95 19.63
CA ALA A 321 43.76 2.23 20.77
C ALA A 321 43.56 2.94 22.12
N THR A 322 43.43 4.27 22.13
CA THR A 322 43.42 5.08 23.36
C THR A 322 42.06 5.68 23.70
N GLY A 323 41.07 5.59 22.82
CA GLY A 323 39.77 6.20 23.07
C GLY A 323 38.78 6.06 21.93
N ARG A 324 37.55 6.50 22.20
CA ARG A 324 36.45 6.55 21.24
C ARG A 324 35.86 7.96 21.22
N SER A 325 35.41 8.40 20.05
CA SER A 325 34.66 9.65 19.86
C SER A 325 33.43 9.39 19.00
N VAL A 326 32.38 10.18 19.18
CA VAL A 326 31.17 10.13 18.36
C VAL A 326 31.14 11.39 17.51
N VAL A 327 30.86 11.24 16.22
CA VAL A 327 30.75 12.31 15.23
C VAL A 327 29.46 12.15 14.43
N ASP A 328 28.96 13.24 13.86
CA ASP A 328 27.85 13.18 12.91
C ASP A 328 28.28 12.38 11.68
N SER A 329 27.37 11.55 11.17
CA SER A 329 27.66 10.76 9.98
C SER A 329 27.68 11.66 8.73
N PRO A 330 28.68 11.51 7.85
CA PRO A 330 28.66 12.16 6.54
C PRO A 330 27.64 11.52 5.59
N ALA A 331 27.11 10.34 5.91
CA ALA A 331 26.19 9.59 5.08
C ALA A 331 24.96 9.09 5.87
N LEU A 332 23.76 9.44 5.38
CA LEU A 332 22.46 9.17 5.96
C LEU A 332 21.60 8.35 4.98
N PRO A 333 21.40 7.04 5.21
CA PRO A 333 20.58 6.23 4.31
C PRO A 333 19.10 6.59 4.47
N VAL A 334 18.46 6.91 3.35
CA VAL A 334 17.01 7.19 3.23
C VAL A 334 16.29 6.00 2.59
N GLY A 335 15.14 5.64 3.18
CA GLY A 335 14.26 4.57 2.73
C GLY A 335 12.87 5.07 2.36
N VAL A 336 12.15 4.29 1.53
CA VAL A 336 10.74 4.53 1.22
C VAL A 336 9.87 3.76 2.20
N HIS A 337 8.82 4.40 2.69
CA HIS A 337 7.82 3.80 3.55
C HIS A 337 6.45 3.84 2.87
N ALA A 338 5.69 2.75 2.94
CA ALA A 338 4.33 2.66 2.43
C ALA A 338 3.33 2.53 3.58
N TYR A 339 2.22 3.24 3.51
CA TYR A 339 1.17 3.20 4.51
C TYR A 339 -0.24 3.27 3.89
N PRO A 340 -1.25 2.68 4.52
CA PRO A 340 -2.65 2.83 4.12
C PRO A 340 -3.16 4.22 4.52
N SER A 341 -3.51 5.02 3.52
CA SER A 341 -3.99 6.39 3.68
C SER A 341 -5.50 6.45 3.94
N ARG A 342 -5.91 7.42 4.77
CA ARG A 342 -7.33 7.75 5.02
C ARG A 342 -8.08 8.25 3.79
N ILE A 343 -7.37 8.68 2.75
CA ILE A 343 -8.00 9.10 1.48
C ILE A 343 -8.72 7.90 0.83
N GLY A 344 -8.22 6.68 1.04
CA GLY A 344 -8.81 5.47 0.47
C GLY A 344 -8.53 5.30 -1.03
N PRO A 345 -9.18 4.30 -1.68
CA PRO A 345 -9.02 4.04 -3.11
C PRO A 345 -9.54 5.21 -3.96
N ARG A 346 -8.87 5.45 -5.10
CA ARG A 346 -9.12 6.62 -5.96
C ARG A 346 -8.84 6.34 -7.43
N VAL A 347 -9.44 7.16 -8.28
CA VAL A 347 -9.21 7.20 -9.72
C VAL A 347 -8.59 8.54 -10.10
N GLU A 348 -7.67 8.53 -11.06
CA GLU A 348 -7.04 9.72 -11.63
C GLU A 348 -7.18 9.67 -13.17
N PRO A 349 -7.59 10.76 -13.85
CA PRO A 349 -8.07 12.03 -13.28
C PRO A 349 -9.42 11.87 -12.55
N VAL A 350 -9.72 12.78 -11.63
CA VAL A 350 -10.98 12.75 -10.85
C VAL A 350 -12.18 13.14 -11.71
N GLN A 351 -11.97 14.09 -12.63
CA GLN A 351 -12.94 14.48 -13.65
C GLN A 351 -12.60 13.76 -14.94
N ASP A 352 -13.62 13.23 -15.63
CA ASP A 352 -13.50 12.52 -16.92
C ASP A 352 -12.61 11.26 -16.90
N GLY A 353 -12.27 10.77 -15.70
CA GLY A 353 -11.58 9.51 -15.47
C GLY A 353 -12.52 8.32 -15.33
N PRO A 354 -11.97 7.11 -15.15
CA PRO A 354 -12.77 5.91 -14.96
C PRO A 354 -13.59 5.96 -13.66
N GLU A 355 -14.72 5.28 -13.63
CA GLU A 355 -15.55 5.13 -12.43
C GLU A 355 -15.06 3.93 -11.60
N LEU A 356 -14.77 4.14 -10.31
CA LEU A 356 -14.44 3.03 -9.40
C LEU A 356 -15.71 2.22 -9.08
N LEU A 357 -15.75 0.96 -9.50
CA LEU A 357 -16.89 0.06 -9.31
C LEU A 357 -16.86 -0.66 -7.97
N SER A 358 -15.69 -1.17 -7.59
CA SER A 358 -15.54 -2.00 -6.40
C SER A 358 -14.09 -2.09 -5.95
N THR A 359 -13.92 -2.36 -4.65
CA THR A 359 -12.64 -2.65 -4.00
C THR A 359 -12.80 -3.95 -3.22
N TRP A 360 -11.75 -4.77 -3.18
CA TRP A 360 -11.76 -6.02 -2.41
C TRP A 360 -10.54 -6.10 -1.52
N GLY A 361 -10.70 -6.73 -0.37
CA GLY A 361 -9.64 -7.20 0.51
C GLY A 361 -10.18 -7.52 1.89
N GLY A 362 -9.33 -8.11 2.73
CA GLY A 362 -9.68 -8.41 4.11
C GLY A 362 -9.50 -7.20 5.02
N ASP A 363 -10.24 -7.17 6.12
CA ASP A 363 -10.04 -6.17 7.17
C ASP A 363 -8.70 -6.39 7.87
N GLN A 364 -8.01 -5.30 8.13
CA GLN A 364 -6.71 -5.24 8.80
C GLN A 364 -6.77 -4.26 9.97
N ALA A 365 -6.02 -4.56 11.03
CA ALA A 365 -5.84 -3.62 12.13
C ALA A 365 -5.04 -2.39 11.67
N THR A 366 -5.29 -1.23 12.30
CA THR A 366 -4.54 0.00 12.00
C THR A 366 -3.03 -0.21 12.21
N PRO A 367 -2.18 0.34 11.31
CA PRO A 367 -0.73 0.38 11.51
C PRO A 367 -0.25 1.69 12.14
N ALA A 368 -1.14 2.57 12.63
CA ALA A 368 -0.77 3.90 13.12
C ALA A 368 0.33 3.87 14.19
N GLY A 369 0.29 2.88 15.10
CA GLY A 369 1.34 2.69 16.11
C GLY A 369 2.70 2.21 15.58
N THR A 370 2.84 1.99 14.27
CA THR A 370 4.12 1.64 13.62
C THR A 370 4.70 2.82 12.83
N ILE A 371 3.94 3.89 12.67
CA ILE A 371 4.44 5.14 12.12
C ILE A 371 5.38 5.74 13.18
N GLY A 372 6.60 6.10 12.76
CA GLY A 372 7.63 6.56 13.69
C GLY A 372 7.23 7.86 14.40
N GLU A 373 7.91 8.16 15.49
CA GLU A 373 7.84 9.50 16.09
C GLU A 373 8.24 10.56 15.06
N ASN A 374 7.65 11.76 15.18
CA ASN A 374 7.84 12.87 14.25
C ASN A 374 7.56 12.52 12.78
N VAL A 375 6.57 11.64 12.54
CA VAL A 375 6.03 11.40 11.20
C VAL A 375 4.57 11.83 11.15
N SER A 376 4.29 12.87 10.37
CA SER A 376 2.99 13.52 10.18
C SER A 376 2.36 13.13 8.83
N VAL A 377 1.78 11.93 8.78
CA VAL A 377 1.10 11.40 7.57
C VAL A 377 -0.34 10.99 7.83
N ASP A 378 -1.16 10.95 6.78
CA ASP A 378 -2.60 10.65 6.85
C ASP A 378 -2.92 9.15 6.95
N VAL A 379 -2.24 8.44 7.86
CA VAL A 379 -2.45 7.00 8.10
C VAL A 379 -3.83 6.71 8.69
N VAL A 380 -4.43 5.58 8.31
CA VAL A 380 -5.67 5.09 8.92
C VAL A 380 -5.48 4.83 10.41
N ASN A 381 -6.35 5.38 11.26
CA ASN A 381 -6.30 5.27 12.72
C ASN A 381 -7.27 4.22 13.30
N GLN A 382 -8.01 3.53 12.44
CA GLN A 382 -8.93 2.45 12.78
C GLN A 382 -8.64 1.25 11.84
N SER A 383 -9.32 0.12 12.07
CA SER A 383 -9.26 -1.00 11.12
C SER A 383 -9.63 -0.53 9.71
N TYR A 384 -8.96 -1.08 8.71
CA TYR A 384 -9.12 -0.68 7.31
C TYR A 384 -9.25 -1.92 6.43
N GLN A 385 -9.95 -1.79 5.31
CA GLN A 385 -10.01 -2.84 4.31
C GLN A 385 -8.76 -2.75 3.42
N ALA A 386 -7.96 -3.81 3.39
CA ALA A 386 -6.86 -3.90 2.44
C ALA A 386 -7.37 -3.83 0.99
N THR A 387 -6.52 -3.41 0.06
CA THR A 387 -6.88 -3.41 -1.37
C THR A 387 -6.16 -4.56 -2.07
N TYR A 388 -6.78 -5.73 -2.12
CA TYR A 388 -6.35 -6.89 -2.91
C TYR A 388 -6.98 -6.96 -4.30
N GLY A 389 -7.99 -6.14 -4.55
CA GLY A 389 -8.58 -6.02 -5.88
C GLY A 389 -9.21 -4.65 -6.10
N LEU A 390 -9.23 -4.24 -7.36
CA LEU A 390 -9.84 -3.00 -7.82
C LEU A 390 -10.62 -3.26 -9.10
N ALA A 391 -11.83 -2.73 -9.19
CA ALA A 391 -12.59 -2.72 -10.44
C ALA A 391 -13.01 -1.32 -10.82
N ALA A 392 -12.95 -1.04 -12.11
CA ALA A 392 -13.32 0.23 -12.68
C ALA A 392 -14.08 0.07 -13.99
N ARG A 393 -14.90 1.07 -14.32
CA ARG A 393 -15.56 1.24 -15.61
C ARG A 393 -14.91 2.39 -16.35
N THR A 394 -14.71 2.21 -17.65
CA THR A 394 -14.06 3.16 -18.55
C THR A 394 -14.69 3.04 -19.94
N ASP A 395 -14.48 4.03 -20.81
CA ASP A 395 -15.06 4.03 -22.16
C ASP A 395 -14.55 2.83 -23.00
N ARG A 396 -13.27 2.50 -22.86
CA ARG A 396 -12.58 1.42 -23.59
C ARG A 396 -11.38 0.89 -22.80
N ILE A 397 -10.98 -0.34 -23.09
CA ILE A 397 -9.75 -0.96 -22.58
C ILE A 397 -8.93 -1.53 -23.73
N GLU A 398 -7.62 -1.36 -23.65
CA GLU A 398 -6.68 -2.17 -24.42
C GLU A 398 -6.48 -3.49 -23.68
N ARG A 399 -6.78 -4.61 -24.34
CA ARG A 399 -6.80 -5.92 -23.66
C ARG A 399 -5.42 -6.51 -23.35
N GLU A 400 -4.36 -5.96 -23.97
CA GLU A 400 -3.01 -6.54 -23.93
C GLU A 400 -2.02 -5.77 -23.03
N SER A 401 -2.43 -4.64 -22.45
CA SER A 401 -1.50 -3.63 -21.90
C SER A 401 -1.85 -3.11 -20.49
N LEU A 402 -2.62 -3.84 -19.69
CA LEU A 402 -2.92 -3.40 -18.32
C LEU A 402 -1.65 -3.38 -17.47
N HIS A 403 -1.19 -2.18 -17.10
CA HIS A 403 0.01 -2.00 -16.29
C HIS A 403 -0.33 -1.95 -14.81
N VAL A 404 0.14 -2.94 -14.07
CA VAL A 404 0.00 -3.05 -12.62
C VAL A 404 1.27 -2.51 -11.98
N THR A 405 1.11 -1.62 -11.00
CA THR A 405 2.22 -0.95 -10.31
C THR A 405 2.27 -1.41 -8.86
N GLY A 406 3.43 -1.91 -8.44
CA GLY A 406 3.67 -2.36 -7.07
C GLY A 406 3.99 -1.23 -6.09
N ILE A 407 4.26 -1.60 -4.83
CA ILE A 407 4.71 -0.65 -3.80
C ILE A 407 6.23 -0.52 -3.72
N VAL A 408 7.00 -1.39 -4.39
CA VAL A 408 8.46 -1.23 -4.53
C VAL A 408 8.75 -0.60 -5.88
N ARG A 409 9.57 0.47 -5.89
CA ARG A 409 9.90 1.19 -7.12
C ARG A 409 10.49 0.27 -8.18
N GLY A 410 9.96 0.35 -9.40
CA GLY A 410 10.43 -0.44 -10.54
C GLY A 410 9.84 -1.85 -10.62
N VAL A 411 9.13 -2.32 -9.59
CA VAL A 411 8.41 -3.59 -9.64
C VAL A 411 7.01 -3.34 -10.20
N ASN A 412 6.89 -3.62 -11.49
CA ASN A 412 5.65 -3.50 -12.26
C ASN A 412 5.38 -4.81 -13.00
N GLU A 413 4.14 -4.98 -13.43
CA GLU A 413 3.71 -6.12 -14.25
C GLU A 413 2.78 -5.62 -15.36
N THR A 414 2.84 -6.29 -16.50
CA THR A 414 1.85 -6.09 -17.57
C THR A 414 0.99 -7.34 -17.65
N VAL A 415 -0.31 -7.17 -17.42
CA VAL A 415 -1.26 -8.27 -17.41
C VAL A 415 -2.01 -8.27 -18.74
N ALA A 416 -1.88 -9.36 -19.48
CA ALA A 416 -2.70 -9.62 -20.67
C ALA A 416 -4.02 -10.29 -20.24
N LEU A 417 -5.14 -9.81 -20.79
CA LEU A 417 -6.44 -10.46 -20.62
C LEU A 417 -6.50 -11.70 -21.54
N GLY A 418 -6.14 -12.86 -21.00
CA GLY A 418 -6.17 -14.14 -21.71
C GLY A 418 -7.58 -14.72 -21.90
N ASP A 419 -7.65 -15.89 -22.53
CA ASP A 419 -8.89 -16.64 -22.74
C ASP A 419 -9.59 -16.94 -21.40
N GLY A 420 -10.89 -16.63 -21.31
CA GLY A 420 -11.68 -16.76 -20.07
C GLY A 420 -11.59 -15.58 -19.10
N ALA A 421 -10.79 -14.55 -19.41
CA ALA A 421 -10.80 -13.28 -18.66
C ALA A 421 -12.03 -12.41 -18.96
N ASP A 422 -12.68 -12.61 -20.12
CA ASP A 422 -13.85 -11.86 -20.55
C ASP A 422 -15.14 -12.42 -19.93
N ARG A 423 -15.84 -11.55 -19.20
CA ARG A 423 -17.13 -11.83 -18.55
C ARG A 423 -18.25 -11.33 -19.43
N GLN A 424 -19.30 -12.13 -19.56
CA GLN A 424 -20.39 -11.80 -20.44
C GLN A 424 -21.37 -10.85 -19.75
N LEU A 425 -21.60 -9.68 -20.34
CA LEU A 425 -22.63 -8.73 -19.89
C LEU A 425 -23.65 -8.52 -21.01
N ARG A 426 -24.87 -9.03 -20.81
CA ARG A 426 -25.91 -9.12 -21.84
C ARG A 426 -27.07 -8.16 -21.58
N ARG A 427 -27.87 -7.83 -22.59
CA ARG A 427 -29.13 -7.09 -22.40
C ARG A 427 -30.21 -8.02 -21.81
N SER A 428 -30.99 -7.51 -20.87
CA SER A 428 -32.19 -8.19 -20.38
C SER A 428 -33.44 -7.63 -21.08
N ALA A 429 -34.46 -8.48 -21.22
CA ALA A 429 -35.79 -8.13 -21.68
C ALA A 429 -36.77 -8.30 -20.51
N LEU A 430 -37.30 -7.19 -20.01
CA LEU A 430 -38.32 -7.16 -18.96
C LEU A 430 -39.67 -6.82 -19.60
N SER A 431 -40.71 -7.56 -19.25
CA SER A 431 -42.09 -7.23 -19.63
C SER A 431 -43.03 -7.34 -18.44
N VAL A 432 -44.09 -6.52 -18.45
CA VAL A 432 -45.16 -6.54 -17.45
C VAL A 432 -46.49 -6.55 -18.18
N ALA A 433 -47.36 -7.50 -17.85
CA ALA A 433 -48.69 -7.63 -18.43
C ALA A 433 -49.74 -7.83 -17.34
N VAL A 434 -50.94 -7.29 -17.54
CA VAL A 434 -52.09 -7.58 -16.67
C VAL A 434 -52.58 -8.98 -16.99
N LEU A 435 -52.47 -9.91 -16.03
CA LEU A 435 -52.91 -11.30 -16.18
C LEU A 435 -54.41 -11.43 -15.94
N ARG A 436 -54.90 -10.79 -14.88
CA ARG A 436 -56.32 -10.72 -14.51
C ARG A 436 -56.57 -9.46 -13.70
N GLN A 437 -57.77 -8.90 -13.79
CA GLN A 437 -58.19 -7.75 -13.00
C GLN A 437 -59.65 -7.88 -12.57
N ASN A 438 -60.00 -7.24 -11.46
CA ASN A 438 -61.37 -7.06 -11.00
C ASN A 438 -61.59 -5.59 -10.62
N GLN A 439 -62.65 -5.29 -9.87
CA GLN A 439 -63.00 -3.91 -9.50
C GLN A 439 -62.04 -3.28 -8.49
N THR A 440 -61.29 -4.09 -7.74
CA THR A 440 -60.49 -3.64 -6.59
C THR A 440 -59.01 -4.01 -6.70
N ALA A 441 -58.62 -4.89 -7.64
CA ALA A 441 -57.24 -5.33 -7.79
C ALA A 441 -56.93 -5.87 -9.19
N ALA A 442 -55.65 -5.84 -9.56
CA ALA A 442 -55.10 -6.54 -10.71
C ALA A 442 -53.92 -7.41 -10.32
N VAL A 443 -53.78 -8.55 -10.99
CA VAL A 443 -52.58 -9.40 -10.93
C VAL A 443 -51.74 -9.12 -12.15
N LEU A 444 -50.52 -8.64 -11.93
CA LEU A 444 -49.53 -8.38 -12.96
C LEU A 444 -48.60 -9.59 -13.08
N ARG A 445 -48.34 -10.02 -14.31
CA ARG A 445 -47.28 -10.97 -14.66
C ARG A 445 -46.05 -10.19 -15.09
N VAL A 446 -44.95 -10.42 -14.40
CA VAL A 446 -43.64 -9.85 -14.70
C VAL A 446 -42.76 -10.96 -15.26
N GLU A 447 -42.14 -10.73 -16.41
CA GLU A 447 -41.31 -11.72 -17.09
C GLU A 447 -39.94 -11.13 -17.46
N LEU A 448 -38.87 -11.85 -17.13
CA LEU A 448 -37.49 -11.45 -17.30
C LEU A 448 -36.73 -12.50 -18.11
N ARG A 449 -36.15 -12.09 -19.24
CA ARG A 449 -35.42 -12.96 -20.17
C ARG A 449 -34.11 -12.36 -20.64
N ASP A 450 -33.18 -13.21 -21.05
CA ASP A 450 -32.02 -12.82 -21.84
C ASP A 450 -32.50 -12.33 -23.21
N ALA A 451 -32.17 -11.10 -23.59
CA ALA A 451 -32.66 -10.50 -24.82
C ALA A 451 -32.06 -11.12 -26.10
N ARG A 452 -30.91 -11.80 -26.00
CA ARG A 452 -30.24 -12.46 -27.12
C ARG A 452 -30.73 -13.89 -27.31
N THR A 453 -30.86 -14.65 -26.23
CA THR A 453 -31.17 -16.09 -26.29
C THR A 453 -32.64 -16.40 -26.03
N GLY A 454 -33.39 -15.48 -25.43
CA GLY A 454 -34.75 -15.71 -24.96
C GLY A 454 -34.83 -16.60 -23.70
N ALA A 455 -33.69 -17.04 -23.15
CA ALA A 455 -33.67 -17.88 -21.96
C ALA A 455 -34.24 -17.13 -20.73
N PRO A 456 -35.00 -17.82 -19.86
CA PRO A 456 -35.53 -17.20 -18.64
C PRO A 456 -34.39 -16.81 -17.68
N ILE A 457 -34.50 -15.64 -17.05
CA ILE A 457 -33.57 -15.21 -16.01
C ILE A 457 -34.24 -15.44 -14.65
N GLN A 458 -33.73 -16.41 -13.91
CA GLN A 458 -34.14 -16.69 -12.53
C GLN A 458 -33.41 -15.79 -11.55
N LEU A 459 -34.14 -15.17 -10.64
CA LEU A 459 -33.59 -14.37 -9.53
C LEU A 459 -33.65 -15.11 -8.19
N ALA A 460 -34.64 -16.00 -8.01
CA ALA A 460 -34.78 -16.85 -6.83
C ALA A 460 -33.84 -18.06 -6.89
N ASP A 461 -32.54 -17.83 -7.09
CA ASP A 461 -31.51 -18.88 -7.14
C ASP A 461 -30.54 -18.72 -5.97
N ARG A 462 -30.65 -19.61 -4.98
CA ARG A 462 -29.85 -19.58 -3.76
C ARG A 462 -28.55 -20.40 -3.86
N ASP A 463 -28.40 -21.20 -4.92
CA ASP A 463 -27.30 -22.16 -5.07
C ASP A 463 -26.21 -21.67 -6.05
N ARG A 464 -26.28 -20.40 -6.49
CA ARG A 464 -25.30 -19.83 -7.43
C ARG A 464 -23.93 -19.64 -6.78
N LEU A 465 -22.93 -20.28 -7.37
CA LEU A 465 -21.53 -20.04 -7.07
C LEU A 465 -21.09 -18.71 -7.72
N HIS A 466 -20.46 -17.85 -6.92
CA HIS A 466 -20.01 -16.53 -7.34
C HIS A 466 -18.54 -16.54 -7.71
N LEU A 467 -18.21 -15.91 -8.83
CA LEU A 467 -16.95 -16.14 -9.53
C LEU A 467 -15.83 -15.16 -9.11
N ILE A 468 -16.16 -13.94 -8.64
CA ILE A 468 -15.17 -12.94 -8.22
C ILE A 468 -15.70 -12.12 -7.03
N GLY A 469 -15.01 -12.20 -5.89
CA GLY A 469 -15.04 -11.36 -4.67
C GLY A 469 -16.34 -10.66 -4.21
N GLY A 470 -16.68 -10.80 -2.92
CA GLY A 470 -17.56 -9.88 -2.17
C GLY A 470 -19.03 -10.32 -1.96
N GLU A 471 -19.81 -9.47 -1.27
CA GLU A 471 -21.20 -9.72 -0.90
C GLU A 471 -22.12 -9.99 -2.11
N THR A 472 -22.98 -10.97 -1.93
CA THR A 472 -23.89 -11.49 -2.94
C THR A 472 -25.04 -10.53 -3.20
N ARG A 473 -24.98 -9.81 -4.32
CA ARG A 473 -26.15 -9.08 -4.85
C ARG A 473 -26.80 -9.91 -5.95
N THR A 474 -27.75 -10.76 -5.57
CA THR A 474 -28.71 -11.31 -6.53
C THR A 474 -29.49 -10.15 -7.15
N GLY A 475 -29.71 -10.19 -8.46
CA GLY A 475 -30.51 -9.18 -9.15
C GLY A 475 -31.95 -9.16 -8.61
N THR A 476 -32.63 -8.02 -8.73
CA THR A 476 -33.92 -7.77 -8.06
C THR A 476 -34.86 -7.05 -9.02
N ILE A 477 -36.15 -7.29 -8.91
CA ILE A 477 -37.16 -6.47 -9.59
C ILE A 477 -37.94 -5.71 -8.54
N THR A 478 -38.13 -4.41 -8.74
CA THR A 478 -39.02 -3.59 -7.92
C THR A 478 -40.24 -3.16 -8.73
N ILE A 479 -41.43 -3.32 -8.17
CA ILE A 479 -42.70 -2.87 -8.75
C ILE A 479 -43.64 -2.48 -7.60
N ASN A 480 -44.28 -1.31 -7.70
CA ASN A 480 -45.13 -0.77 -6.61
C ASN A 480 -44.43 -0.71 -5.24
N GLY A 481 -43.13 -0.40 -5.19
CA GLY A 481 -42.33 -0.43 -3.96
C GLY A 481 -42.03 -1.83 -3.40
N GLN A 482 -42.55 -2.89 -4.01
CA GLN A 482 -42.31 -4.27 -3.60
C GLN A 482 -41.15 -4.88 -4.40
N ARG A 483 -40.27 -5.59 -3.70
CA ARG A 483 -39.21 -6.41 -4.31
C ARG A 483 -39.77 -7.79 -4.63
N ILE A 484 -39.61 -8.22 -5.88
CA ILE A 484 -40.02 -9.53 -6.37
C ILE A 484 -38.85 -10.25 -7.02
N GLU A 485 -38.92 -11.58 -7.00
CA GLU A 485 -37.94 -12.47 -7.62
C GLU A 485 -38.64 -13.38 -8.62
N THR A 486 -38.03 -13.57 -9.78
CA THR A 486 -38.52 -14.51 -10.78
C THR A 486 -38.13 -15.94 -10.42
N ASN A 487 -39.03 -16.87 -10.70
CA ASN A 487 -38.80 -18.30 -10.56
C ASN A 487 -37.92 -18.86 -11.71
N ARG A 488 -37.76 -20.19 -11.77
CA ARG A 488 -36.99 -20.90 -12.81
C ARG A 488 -37.45 -20.62 -14.25
N SER A 489 -38.71 -20.24 -14.46
CA SER A 489 -39.23 -19.86 -15.79
C SER A 489 -39.09 -18.37 -16.09
N GLY A 490 -38.42 -17.60 -15.23
CA GLY A 490 -38.20 -16.17 -15.42
C GLY A 490 -39.45 -15.33 -15.15
N VAL A 491 -40.42 -15.86 -14.42
CA VAL A 491 -41.72 -15.21 -14.18
C VAL A 491 -41.93 -14.94 -12.69
N ALA A 492 -42.55 -13.79 -12.39
CA ALA A 492 -43.09 -13.43 -11.09
C ALA A 492 -44.51 -12.87 -11.25
N THR A 493 -45.35 -13.02 -10.23
CA THR A 493 -46.71 -12.45 -10.21
C THR A 493 -46.87 -11.56 -8.99
N VAL A 494 -47.46 -10.38 -9.17
CA VAL A 494 -47.73 -9.41 -8.11
C VAL A 494 -49.17 -8.94 -8.18
N THR A 495 -49.82 -8.80 -7.02
CA THR A 495 -51.16 -8.22 -6.92
C THR A 495 -51.05 -6.75 -6.54
N VAL A 496 -51.82 -5.91 -7.21
CA VAL A 496 -51.88 -4.46 -6.97
C VAL A 496 -53.33 -4.03 -6.82
N ASP A 497 -53.60 -3.17 -5.84
CA ASP A 497 -54.98 -2.86 -5.41
C ASP A 497 -55.46 -1.46 -5.84
N GLU A 498 -54.56 -0.64 -6.40
CA GLU A 498 -54.88 0.72 -6.84
C GLU A 498 -54.89 0.84 -8.37
N PRO A 499 -55.90 1.45 -9.00
CA PRO A 499 -55.85 1.70 -10.44
C PRO A 499 -54.70 2.65 -10.79
N GLY A 500 -53.88 2.31 -11.78
CA GLY A 500 -52.71 3.13 -12.07
C GLY A 500 -51.72 2.55 -13.07
N VAL A 501 -50.57 3.22 -13.13
CA VAL A 501 -49.42 2.85 -13.97
C VAL A 501 -48.35 2.25 -13.07
N TYR A 502 -47.99 1.01 -13.35
CA TYR A 502 -47.03 0.22 -12.58
C TYR A 502 -45.77 0.01 -13.40
N THR A 503 -44.66 0.56 -12.93
CA THR A 503 -43.35 0.38 -13.56
C THR A 503 -42.54 -0.64 -12.78
N ALA A 504 -42.22 -1.77 -13.42
CA ALA A 504 -41.22 -2.71 -12.96
C ALA A 504 -39.83 -2.21 -13.35
N ARG A 505 -38.88 -2.27 -12.40
CA ARG A 505 -37.47 -1.95 -12.62
C ARG A 505 -36.63 -3.14 -12.21
N TYR A 506 -35.92 -3.72 -13.18
CA TYR A 506 -34.93 -4.75 -12.94
C TYR A 506 -33.57 -4.13 -12.65
N GLN A 507 -33.05 -4.43 -11.46
CA GLN A 507 -31.70 -4.09 -11.02
C GLN A 507 -30.85 -5.37 -11.02
N PRO A 508 -29.95 -5.56 -12.00
CA PRO A 508 -29.16 -6.78 -12.15
C PRO A 508 -28.06 -6.89 -11.10
N GLY A 509 -27.52 -8.10 -10.95
CA GLY A 509 -26.23 -8.32 -10.30
C GLY A 509 -25.08 -7.82 -11.19
N SER A 510 -23.93 -7.53 -10.58
CA SER A 510 -22.73 -7.08 -11.30
C SER A 510 -22.08 -8.21 -12.08
N TRP A 511 -21.43 -7.89 -13.21
CA TRP A 511 -20.55 -8.82 -13.96
C TRP A 511 -19.35 -9.31 -13.14
N LEU A 512 -19.04 -8.61 -12.05
CA LEU A 512 -18.06 -9.04 -11.06
C LEU A 512 -18.53 -10.34 -10.38
N SER A 513 -19.81 -10.46 -10.04
CA SER A 513 -20.32 -11.61 -9.29
C SER A 513 -21.11 -12.62 -10.14
N HIS A 514 -21.34 -12.33 -11.42
CA HIS A 514 -22.19 -13.12 -12.31
C HIS A 514 -21.59 -13.26 -13.72
N ASP A 515 -21.72 -14.45 -14.30
CA ASP A 515 -21.35 -14.72 -15.69
C ASP A 515 -22.33 -15.76 -16.30
N PRO A 516 -23.24 -15.37 -17.21
CA PRO A 516 -23.44 -14.02 -17.70
C PRO A 516 -24.12 -13.10 -16.67
N ALA A 517 -23.73 -11.83 -16.68
CA ALA A 517 -24.47 -10.74 -16.05
C ALA A 517 -25.40 -10.04 -17.05
N TYR A 518 -26.27 -9.18 -16.53
CA TYR A 518 -27.28 -8.49 -17.34
C TYR A 518 -27.28 -6.98 -17.10
N ALA A 519 -27.72 -6.21 -18.10
CA ALA A 519 -28.01 -4.79 -17.98
C ALA A 519 -29.41 -4.56 -17.36
N PRO A 520 -29.62 -3.43 -16.67
CA PRO A 520 -30.93 -3.08 -16.13
C PRO A 520 -31.98 -2.89 -17.21
N ALA A 521 -33.24 -3.15 -16.85
CA ALA A 521 -34.38 -2.98 -17.75
C ALA A 521 -35.59 -2.45 -16.98
N THR A 522 -36.47 -1.74 -17.68
CA THR A 522 -37.72 -1.21 -17.11
C THR A 522 -38.88 -1.55 -18.03
N ALA A 523 -40.03 -1.86 -17.45
CA ALA A 523 -41.26 -2.12 -18.19
C ALA A 523 -42.45 -1.62 -17.40
N THR A 524 -43.50 -1.21 -18.11
CA THR A 524 -44.66 -0.57 -17.52
C THR A 524 -45.93 -1.26 -17.95
N ALA A 525 -46.84 -1.50 -17.00
CA ALA A 525 -48.20 -1.90 -17.27
C ALA A 525 -49.16 -0.88 -16.66
N ARG A 526 -50.31 -0.69 -17.30
CA ARG A 526 -51.40 0.11 -16.77
C ARG A 526 -52.60 -0.79 -16.56
N TRP A 527 -53.26 -0.65 -15.41
CA TRP A 527 -54.56 -1.27 -15.19
C TRP A 527 -55.54 -0.27 -14.63
N HIS A 528 -56.82 -0.48 -14.96
CA HIS A 528 -57.91 0.32 -14.45
C HIS A 528 -59.17 -0.55 -14.40
N PRO A 529 -60.08 -0.37 -13.42
CA PRO A 529 -61.33 -1.12 -13.33
C PRO A 529 -62.15 -1.01 -14.63
N LEU A 530 -62.26 0.19 -15.20
CA LEU A 530 -62.92 0.45 -16.49
C LEU A 530 -62.10 0.00 -17.73
N GLY A 531 -60.96 -0.65 -17.53
CA GLY A 531 -60.18 -1.27 -18.60
C GLY A 531 -60.78 -2.57 -19.13
N SER A 532 -61.82 -3.12 -18.49
CA SER A 532 -62.54 -4.32 -18.91
C SER A 532 -64.05 -4.08 -19.06
N ILE A 533 -64.72 -4.92 -19.86
CA ILE A 533 -66.17 -4.89 -20.08
C ILE A 533 -66.93 -5.06 -18.75
N ASP A 534 -66.46 -5.98 -17.90
CA ASP A 534 -67.04 -6.22 -16.58
C ASP A 534 -66.96 -4.98 -15.67
N GLY A 535 -65.89 -4.20 -15.79
CA GLY A 535 -65.75 -2.95 -15.05
C GLY A 535 -66.75 -1.89 -15.49
N TRP A 536 -67.02 -1.80 -16.79
CA TRP A 536 -68.09 -0.94 -17.32
C TRP A 536 -69.48 -1.41 -16.85
N PHE A 537 -69.73 -2.71 -16.86
CA PHE A 537 -71.00 -3.27 -16.37
C PHE A 537 -71.19 -2.98 -14.87
N ALA A 538 -70.15 -3.17 -14.07
CA ALA A 538 -70.15 -2.84 -12.65
C ALA A 538 -70.40 -1.35 -12.37
N LEU A 539 -69.80 -0.47 -13.17
CA LEU A 539 -70.07 0.97 -13.10
C LEU A 539 -71.54 1.28 -13.40
N LEU A 540 -72.08 0.71 -14.49
CA LEU A 540 -73.49 0.92 -14.88
C LEU A 540 -74.47 0.44 -13.81
N VAL A 541 -74.23 -0.74 -13.24
CA VAL A 541 -75.03 -1.29 -12.14
C VAL A 541 -74.90 -0.42 -10.89
N GLY A 542 -73.68 -0.02 -10.53
CA GLY A 542 -73.44 0.83 -9.35
C GLY A 542 -74.07 2.22 -9.47
N VAL A 543 -73.95 2.87 -10.64
CA VAL A 543 -74.62 4.15 -10.94
C VAL A 543 -76.14 3.97 -10.94
N GLY A 544 -76.66 2.89 -11.55
CA GLY A 544 -78.07 2.56 -11.54
C GLY A 544 -78.64 2.43 -10.11
N TRP A 545 -77.95 1.71 -9.23
CA TRP A 545 -78.33 1.59 -7.83
C TRP A 545 -78.24 2.91 -7.04
N ARG A 546 -77.28 3.77 -7.33
CA ARG A 546 -77.17 5.10 -6.69
C ARG A 546 -78.21 6.10 -7.19
N LEU A 547 -78.69 5.92 -8.42
CA LEU A 547 -79.76 6.74 -9.00
C LEU A 547 -81.16 6.25 -8.63
N LEU A 548 -81.30 5.02 -8.11
CA LEU A 548 -82.58 4.45 -7.68
C LEU A 548 -83.34 5.32 -6.66
N PRO A 549 -82.73 5.87 -5.58
CA PRO A 549 -83.41 6.79 -4.68
C PRO A 549 -83.92 8.05 -5.38
N PHE A 550 -83.15 8.61 -6.31
CA PHE A 550 -83.57 9.77 -7.11
C PHE A 550 -84.71 9.42 -8.06
N ALA A 551 -84.66 8.25 -8.70
CA ALA A 551 -85.75 7.75 -9.53
C ALA A 551 -87.02 7.52 -8.70
N VAL A 552 -86.90 6.98 -7.47
CA VAL A 552 -88.01 6.79 -6.53
C VAL A 552 -88.59 8.14 -6.07
N VAL A 553 -87.74 9.11 -5.71
CA VAL A 553 -88.19 10.46 -5.32
C VAL A 553 -88.81 11.21 -6.50
N PHE A 554 -88.23 11.11 -7.70
CA PHE A 554 -88.78 11.69 -8.93
C PHE A 554 -90.12 11.06 -9.29
N TYR A 555 -90.25 9.73 -9.19
CA TYR A 555 -91.51 9.01 -9.40
C TYR A 555 -92.56 9.37 -8.34
N ALA A 556 -92.19 9.41 -7.06
CA ALA A 556 -93.08 9.82 -5.98
C ALA A 556 -93.51 11.29 -6.12
N GLY A 557 -92.58 12.19 -6.47
CA GLY A 557 -92.83 13.61 -6.70
C GLY A 557 -93.74 13.87 -7.90
N THR A 558 -93.54 13.17 -9.02
CA THR A 558 -94.44 13.26 -10.19
C THR A 558 -95.84 12.69 -9.91
N ARG A 559 -95.94 11.62 -9.10
CA ARG A 559 -97.23 11.10 -8.60
C ARG A 559 -97.93 12.09 -7.65
N LEU A 560 -97.19 12.75 -6.78
CA LEU A 560 -97.71 13.72 -5.81
C LEU A 560 -98.18 15.01 -6.51
N LEU A 561 -97.42 15.49 -7.49
CA LEU A 561 -97.81 16.62 -8.36
C LEU A 561 -99.07 16.32 -9.19
N ARG A 562 -99.22 15.08 -9.69
CA ARG A 562 -100.45 14.63 -10.36
C ARG A 562 -101.66 14.57 -9.41
N LEU A 563 -101.46 14.21 -8.13
CA LEU A 563 -102.51 14.20 -7.11
C LEU A 563 -102.93 15.61 -6.66
N LEU A 564 -101.99 16.57 -6.69
CA LEU A 564 -102.23 17.97 -6.32
C LEU A 564 -102.69 18.86 -7.49
N GLY A 565 -102.99 18.28 -8.65
CA GLY A 565 -103.61 18.99 -9.78
C GLY A 565 -102.67 19.80 -10.67
N PHE A 566 -101.35 19.68 -10.52
CA PHE A 566 -100.39 20.33 -11.41
C PHE A 566 -100.09 19.45 -12.62
N ASN A 567 -100.52 19.91 -13.81
CA ASN A 567 -100.31 19.22 -15.07
C ASN A 567 -98.88 19.48 -15.56
N THR A 568 -97.91 18.65 -15.15
CA THR A 568 -96.54 18.73 -15.67
C THR A 568 -96.44 18.00 -17.01
N ARG A 569 -96.49 18.78 -18.10
CA ARG A 569 -95.95 18.35 -19.40
C ARG A 569 -94.44 18.53 -19.38
N PHE A 570 -93.71 17.44 -19.21
CA PHE A 570 -92.38 17.30 -19.80
C PHE A 570 -92.34 15.96 -20.53
N GLN A 571 -92.19 16.07 -21.85
CA GLN A 571 -91.72 15.04 -22.75
C GLN A 571 -90.23 14.80 -22.51
#